data_AF-A0A2E0T7K5-F1
#
_entry.id   AF-A0A2E0T7K5-F1
#
_cell.length_a   1.000
_cell.length_b   1.000
_cell.length_c   1.000
_cell.angle_alpha   90.00
_cell.angle_beta   90.00
_cell.angle_gamma   90.00
#
_symmetry.space_group_name_H-M   'P 1'
#
loop_
_entity.id
_entity.type
_entity.pdbx_description
1 polymer ?
#
loop_
_entity_poly.entity_id
_entity_poly.type
_entity_poly.pdbx_seq_one_letter_code
_entity_poly.pdbx_strand_id
1 'polypeptide(L)'
;MAKSKLFVKGGCPFSYKFIIFLNEINKLDDFEISVAHADASSYEEITMYILDKSGQKASFPTVETDEGIFLVGSDELILHYSEIYNKSRDDIKMLSYWENNMMPRMRNIIKQLREANEKIVSLS
;
A
#
# COMPACT_ATOMS: atom_id res chain seq x y z
N MET A 1 -19.02 0.99 15.39
CA MET A 1 -17.54 0.92 15.48
C MET A 1 -16.98 1.69 14.31
N ALA A 2 -15.94 2.49 14.51
CA ALA A 2 -15.25 3.15 13.41
C ALA A 2 -14.54 2.08 12.57
N LYS A 3 -14.54 2.20 11.24
CA LYS A 3 -13.75 1.34 10.37
C LYS A 3 -12.29 1.78 10.42
N SER A 4 -11.36 0.83 10.34
CA SER A 4 -9.94 1.13 10.15
C SER A 4 -9.75 1.90 8.83
N LYS A 5 -8.82 2.85 8.79
CA LYS A 5 -8.53 3.60 7.57
C LYS A 5 -7.34 3.00 6.86
N LEU A 6 -7.50 2.67 5.59
CA LEU A 6 -6.44 2.17 4.73
C LEU A 6 -5.96 3.30 3.81
N PHE A 7 -4.74 3.75 4.04
CA PHE A 7 -4.04 4.71 3.18
C PHE A 7 -3.19 3.97 2.16
N VAL A 8 -3.44 4.25 0.88
CA VAL A 8 -2.74 3.61 -0.26
C VAL A 8 -2.23 4.68 -1.22
N LYS A 9 -1.20 4.34 -2.00
CA LYS A 9 -0.70 5.22 -3.05
C LYS A 9 -1.05 4.67 -4.43
N GLY A 10 -1.59 5.53 -5.30
CA GLY A 10 -1.87 5.20 -6.69
C GLY A 10 -0.61 4.71 -7.41
N GLY A 11 -0.70 3.58 -8.11
CA GLY A 11 0.43 2.97 -8.83
C GLY A 11 1.49 2.32 -7.93
N CYS A 12 1.31 2.29 -6.60
CA CYS A 12 2.25 1.64 -5.68
C CYS A 12 2.06 0.12 -5.68
N PRO A 13 3.08 -0.68 -6.05
CA PRO A 13 2.94 -2.13 -6.11
C PRO A 13 2.71 -2.77 -4.73
N PHE A 14 3.21 -2.15 -3.66
CA PHE A 14 2.98 -2.61 -2.30
C PHE A 14 1.55 -2.35 -1.84
N SER A 15 0.96 -1.21 -2.22
CA SER A 15 -0.44 -0.93 -1.92
C SER A 15 -1.38 -1.92 -2.62
N TYR A 16 -1.14 -2.20 -3.91
CA TYR A 16 -1.91 -3.21 -4.63
C TYR A 16 -1.80 -4.60 -4.03
N LYS A 17 -0.61 -5.00 -3.56
CA LYS A 17 -0.41 -6.29 -2.87
C LYS A 17 -1.38 -6.46 -1.70
N PHE A 18 -1.52 -5.44 -0.85
CA PHE A 18 -2.42 -5.52 0.30
C PHE A 18 -3.90 -5.43 -0.10
N ILE A 19 -4.24 -4.59 -1.09
CA ILE A 19 -5.61 -4.54 -1.64
C ILE A 19 -6.03 -5.90 -2.22
N ILE A 20 -5.15 -6.59 -2.95
CA ILE A 20 -5.41 -7.93 -3.48
C ILE A 20 -5.71 -8.89 -2.34
N PHE A 21 -4.88 -8.92 -1.29
CA PHE A 21 -5.15 -9.74 -0.12
C PHE A 21 -6.55 -9.50 0.46
N LEU A 22 -6.89 -8.25 0.77
CA LEU A 22 -8.19 -7.89 1.36
C LEU A 22 -9.38 -8.20 0.44
N ASN A 23 -9.22 -7.98 -0.87
CA ASN A 23 -10.26 -8.26 -1.86
C ASN A 23 -10.53 -9.77 -1.96
N GLU A 24 -9.48 -10.58 -2.06
CA GLU A 24 -9.61 -12.04 -2.24
C GLU A 24 -10.24 -12.74 -1.02
N ILE A 25 -10.12 -12.15 0.17
CA ILE A 25 -10.80 -12.65 1.38
C ILE A 25 -12.14 -11.97 1.65
N ASN A 26 -12.61 -11.08 0.77
CA ASN A 26 -13.84 -10.29 0.89
C ASN A 26 -13.90 -9.45 2.18
N LYS A 27 -12.78 -8.79 2.53
CA LYS A 27 -12.65 -7.92 3.71
C LYS A 27 -12.25 -6.49 3.38
N LEU A 28 -12.25 -6.13 2.09
CA LEU A 28 -11.95 -4.76 1.67
C LEU A 28 -12.95 -3.75 2.26
N ASP A 29 -14.23 -4.14 2.39
CA ASP A 29 -15.30 -3.30 2.96
C ASP A 29 -15.14 -3.03 4.45
N ASP A 30 -14.23 -3.71 5.17
CA ASP A 30 -13.94 -3.42 6.57
C ASP A 30 -13.13 -2.13 6.73
N PHE A 31 -12.63 -1.55 5.64
CA PHE A 31 -11.75 -0.39 5.63
C PHE A 31 -12.39 0.82 4.96
N GLU A 32 -12.06 2.01 5.46
CA GLU A 32 -12.22 3.27 4.72
C GLU A 32 -10.93 3.54 3.92
N ILE A 33 -11.01 3.52 2.59
CA ILE A 33 -9.83 3.61 1.74
C ILE A 33 -9.59 5.05 1.28
N SER A 34 -8.39 5.56 1.56
CA SER A 34 -7.91 6.86 1.08
C SER A 34 -6.74 6.65 0.12
N VAL A 35 -6.85 7.20 -1.10
CA VAL A 35 -5.86 7.02 -2.17
C VAL A 35 -5.06 8.30 -2.37
N ALA A 36 -3.74 8.21 -2.14
CA ALA A 36 -2.77 9.26 -2.39
C ALA A 36 -2.31 9.22 -3.86
N HIS A 37 -2.59 10.28 -4.61
CA HIS A 37 -2.15 10.45 -6.00
C HIS A 37 -1.02 11.47 -6.09
N ALA A 38 0.13 11.07 -6.66
CA ALA A 38 1.37 11.86 -6.62
C ALA A 38 1.27 13.24 -7.30
N ASP A 39 0.29 13.43 -8.17
CA ASP A 39 -0.01 14.62 -8.95
C ASP A 39 -1.25 15.39 -8.43
N ALA A 40 -1.75 15.05 -7.24
CA ALA A 40 -2.91 15.68 -6.62
C ALA A 40 -2.68 16.06 -5.15
N SER A 41 -3.48 17.00 -4.64
CA SER A 41 -3.39 17.47 -3.23
C SER A 41 -3.54 16.32 -2.21
N SER A 42 -4.28 15.28 -2.58
CA SER A 42 -4.46 14.05 -1.78
C SER A 42 -3.13 13.45 -1.26
N TYR A 43 -2.03 13.56 -2.00
CA TYR A 43 -0.75 13.04 -1.55
C TYR A 43 -0.21 13.82 -0.36
N GLU A 44 -0.19 15.14 -0.45
CA GLU A 44 0.28 16.00 0.64
C GLU A 44 -0.65 15.88 1.85
N GLU A 45 -1.97 15.93 1.64
CA GLU A 45 -2.98 15.80 2.69
C GLU A 45 -2.83 14.49 3.48
N ILE A 46 -2.72 13.35 2.79
CA ILE A 46 -2.58 12.04 3.44
C ILE A 46 -1.22 11.90 4.12
N THR A 47 -0.14 12.33 3.48
CA THR A 47 1.19 12.20 4.05
C THR A 47 1.38 13.07 5.30
N MET A 48 0.81 14.28 5.30
CA MET A 48 0.76 15.17 6.47
C MET A 48 -0.12 14.60 7.57
N TYR A 49 -1.31 14.09 7.24
CA TYR A 49 -2.18 13.44 8.22
C TYR A 49 -1.46 12.29 8.95
N ILE A 50 -0.80 11.40 8.20
CA ILE A 50 -0.06 10.28 8.79
C ILE A 50 1.09 10.79 9.67
N LEU A 51 1.84 11.80 9.19
CA LEU A 51 2.94 12.38 9.96
C LEU A 51 2.46 12.99 11.28
N ASP A 52 1.41 13.80 11.24
CA ASP A 52 0.88 14.50 12.40
C ASP A 52 0.29 13.53 13.44
N LYS A 53 -0.32 12.42 12.98
CA LYS A 53 -0.97 11.44 13.86
C LYS A 53 -0.03 10.36 14.39
N SER A 54 0.91 9.90 13.58
CA SER A 54 1.82 8.81 13.96
C SER A 54 3.21 9.27 14.42
N GLY A 55 3.57 10.53 14.14
CA GLY A 55 4.94 11.04 14.32
C GLY A 55 5.95 10.46 13.32
N GLN A 56 5.50 9.67 12.34
CA GLN A 56 6.34 8.99 11.37
C GLN A 56 6.05 9.45 9.95
N LYS A 57 7.09 9.48 9.11
CA LYS A 57 6.92 9.76 7.69
C LYS A 57 6.01 8.71 7.06
N ALA A 58 5.05 9.17 6.28
CA ALA A 58 4.11 8.30 5.59
C ALA A 58 4.82 7.24 4.71
N SER A 59 4.42 5.99 4.94
CA SER A 59 4.72 4.83 4.09
C SER A 59 3.41 4.32 3.48
N PHE A 60 3.48 3.59 2.38
CA PHE A 60 2.28 3.03 1.75
C PHE A 60 2.50 1.56 1.39
N PRO A 61 1.53 0.66 1.67
CA PRO A 61 0.28 0.92 2.39
C PRO A 61 0.49 1.17 3.89
N THR A 62 -0.46 1.92 4.48
CA THR A 62 -0.55 2.15 5.93
C THR A 62 -2.00 1.98 6.36
N VAL A 63 -2.23 1.37 7.52
CA VAL A 63 -3.54 1.31 8.17
C VAL A 63 -3.52 2.06 9.48
N GLU A 64 -4.49 2.93 9.70
CA GLU A 64 -4.86 3.43 11.03
C GLU A 64 -5.97 2.52 11.58
N THR A 65 -5.69 1.81 12.67
CA THR A 65 -6.69 0.96 13.35
C THR A 65 -7.77 1.82 14.01
N ASP A 66 -8.87 1.19 14.43
CA ASP A 66 -9.93 1.85 15.21
C ASP A 66 -9.45 2.37 16.58
N GLU A 67 -8.33 1.83 17.09
CA GLU A 67 -7.61 2.32 18.27
C GLU A 67 -6.61 3.46 17.98
N GLY A 68 -6.49 3.89 16.72
CA GLY A 68 -5.56 4.95 16.30
C GLY A 68 -4.10 4.51 16.16
N ILE A 69 -3.85 3.20 16.10
CA ILE A 69 -2.51 2.64 15.90
C ILE A 69 -2.20 2.61 14.40
N PHE A 70 -1.00 3.03 14.02
CA PHE A 70 -0.55 3.02 12.63
C PHE A 70 0.30 1.78 12.35
N LEU A 71 -0.18 0.94 11.44
CA LEU A 71 0.52 -0.25 10.94
C LEU A 71 0.97 0.02 9.50
N VAL A 72 2.22 -0.30 9.18
CA VAL A 72 2.84 0.03 7.89
C VAL A 72 3.45 -1.21 7.25
N GLY A 73 3.53 -1.20 5.92
CA GLY A 73 4.17 -2.26 5.16
C GLY A 73 3.21 -3.38 4.77
N SER A 74 3.23 -3.78 3.50
CA SER A 74 2.23 -4.72 2.98
C SER A 74 2.40 -6.13 3.49
N ASP A 75 3.62 -6.58 3.82
CA ASP A 75 3.83 -7.91 4.40
C ASP A 75 3.38 -7.98 5.85
N GLU A 76 3.70 -6.96 6.63
CA GLU A 76 3.31 -6.81 8.03
C GLU A 76 1.79 -6.70 8.16
N LEU A 77 1.17 -5.90 7.30
CA LEU A 77 -0.29 -5.76 7.25
C LEU A 77 -0.96 -7.09 6.85
N ILE A 78 -0.44 -7.80 5.85
CA ILE A 78 -0.98 -9.11 5.46
C ILE A 78 -0.87 -10.09 6.63
N LEU A 79 0.27 -10.15 7.32
CA LEU A 79 0.45 -11.03 8.47
C LEU A 79 -0.57 -10.71 9.57
N HIS A 80 -0.67 -9.43 9.97
CA HIS A 80 -1.59 -8.98 11.00
C HIS A 80 -3.06 -9.31 10.69
N TYR A 81 -3.51 -9.02 9.47
CA TYR A 81 -4.90 -9.28 9.08
C TYR A 81 -5.18 -10.74 8.75
N SER A 82 -4.15 -11.54 8.42
CA SER A 82 -4.29 -12.99 8.31
C SER A 82 -4.68 -13.63 9.65
N GLU A 83 -4.07 -13.15 10.74
CA GLU A 83 -4.39 -13.58 12.11
C GLU A 83 -5.81 -13.16 12.52
N ILE A 84 -6.18 -11.90 12.28
CA ILE A 84 -7.51 -11.36 12.63
C ILE A 84 -8.63 -12.09 11.88
N TYR A 85 -8.47 -12.31 10.58
CA TYR A 85 -9.53 -12.90 9.76
C TYR A 85 -9.47 -14.42 9.67
N ASN A 86 -8.47 -15.04 10.30
CA ASN A 86 -8.20 -16.48 10.21
C ASN A 86 -8.15 -16.96 8.75
N LYS A 87 -7.37 -16.23 7.93
CA LYS A 87 -7.15 -16.50 6.50
C LYS A 87 -5.67 -16.47 6.20
N SER A 88 -5.12 -17.59 5.70
CA SER A 88 -3.71 -17.61 5.31
C SER A 88 -3.51 -16.89 3.99
N ARG A 89 -2.42 -16.12 3.90
CA ARG A 89 -1.95 -15.55 2.63
C ARG A 89 -1.61 -16.61 1.59
N ASP A 90 -1.22 -17.81 2.03
CA ASP A 90 -0.80 -18.91 1.15
C ASP A 90 -1.98 -19.49 0.35
N ASP A 91 -3.20 -19.31 0.85
CA ASP A 91 -4.42 -19.75 0.19
C ASP A 91 -4.84 -18.82 -0.97
N ILE A 92 -4.20 -17.64 -1.09
CA ILE A 92 -4.60 -16.60 -2.02
C ILE A 92 -3.76 -16.67 -3.29
N LYS A 93 -4.27 -17.42 -4.29
CA LYS A 93 -3.59 -17.62 -5.58
C LYS A 93 -3.26 -16.32 -6.30
N MET A 94 -4.17 -15.33 -6.26
CA MET A 94 -3.94 -14.04 -6.92
C MET A 94 -2.82 -13.23 -6.27
N LEU A 95 -2.66 -13.34 -4.94
CA LEU A 95 -1.56 -12.73 -4.22
C LEU A 95 -0.23 -13.35 -4.64
N SER A 96 -0.14 -14.69 -4.67
CA SER A 96 1.05 -15.38 -5.16
C SER A 96 1.38 -15.02 -6.62
N TYR A 97 0.37 -14.95 -7.49
CA TYR A 97 0.56 -14.51 -8.88
C TYR A 97 1.11 -13.08 -8.95
N TRP A 98 0.53 -12.16 -8.17
CA TRP A 98 0.97 -10.76 -8.11
C TRP A 98 2.43 -10.65 -7.70
N GLU A 99 2.82 -11.30 -6.61
CA GLU A 99 4.17 -11.22 -6.05
C GLU A 99 5.23 -11.83 -6.96
N ASN A 100 4.90 -12.94 -7.63
CA ASN A 100 5.84 -13.68 -8.46
C ASN A 100 5.92 -13.17 -9.90
N ASN A 101 4.91 -12.42 -10.39
CA ASN A 101 4.84 -12.03 -11.80
C ASN A 101 4.68 -10.52 -12.00
N MET A 102 3.62 -9.92 -11.45
CA MET A 102 3.26 -8.53 -11.74
C MET A 102 4.15 -7.54 -10.99
N MET A 103 4.36 -7.75 -9.70
CA MET A 103 5.17 -6.89 -8.86
C MET A 103 6.63 -6.76 -9.34
N PRO A 104 7.34 -7.84 -9.72
CA PRO A 104 8.67 -7.74 -10.31
C PRO A 104 8.69 -6.90 -11.59
N ARG A 105 7.69 -7.08 -12.48
CA ARG A 105 7.58 -6.30 -13.72
C ARG A 105 7.37 -4.82 -13.45
N MET A 106 6.48 -4.47 -12.52
CA MET A 106 6.25 -3.07 -12.12
C MET A 106 7.51 -2.45 -11.50
N ARG A 107 8.21 -3.17 -10.62
CA ARG A 107 9.48 -2.70 -10.05
C ARG A 107 10.52 -2.45 -11.13
N ASN A 108 10.59 -3.33 -12.14
CA ASN A 108 11.50 -3.14 -13.26
C ASN A 108 11.15 -1.89 -14.10
N ILE A 109 9.86 -1.65 -14.37
CA ILE A 109 9.42 -0.43 -15.07
C ILE A 109 9.81 0.81 -14.27
N ILE A 110 9.54 0.85 -12.97
CA ILE A 110 9.89 1.99 -12.10
C ILE A 110 11.42 2.22 -12.12
N LYS A 111 12.22 1.15 -12.06
CA LYS A 111 13.68 1.23 -12.15
C LYS A 111 14.12 1.85 -13.48
N GLN A 112 13.59 1.36 -14.61
CA GLN A 112 13.92 1.87 -15.95
C GLN A 112 13.54 3.34 -16.11
N LEU A 113 12.37 3.76 -15.61
CA LEU A 113 11.94 5.16 -15.66
C LEU A 113 12.86 6.06 -14.83
N ARG A 114 13.30 5.60 -13.65
CA ARG A 114 14.26 6.34 -12.83
C ARG A 114 15.59 6.52 -13.56
N GLU A 115 16.13 5.44 -14.12
CA GLU A 115 17.38 5.48 -14.90
C GLU A 115 17.28 6.38 -16.14
N ALA A 116 16.11 6.40 -16.80
CA ALA A 116 15.85 7.29 -17.92
C ALA A 116 15.83 8.77 -17.49
N ASN A 117 15.16 9.09 -16.38
CA ASN A 117 15.12 10.44 -15.83
C ASN A 117 16.51 10.94 -15.40
N GLU A 118 17.30 10.08 -14.73
CA GLU A 118 18.69 10.40 -14.35
C GLU A 118 19.54 10.75 -15.58
N LYS A 119 19.38 9.99 -16.68
CA LYS A 119 20.07 10.31 -17.95
C LYS A 119 19.62 11.64 -18.53
N ILE A 120 18.32 11.93 -18.56
CA ILE A 120 17.80 13.22 -19.04
C ILE A 120 18.42 14.37 -18.26
N VAL A 121 18.43 14.29 -16.93
CA VAL A 121 19.02 15.33 -16.06
C VAL A 121 20.52 15.49 -16.29
N SER A 122 21.25 14.40 -16.58
CA SER A 122 22.69 14.49 -16.89
C SER A 122 23.04 15.12 -18.24
N LEU A 123 22.05 15.24 -19.15
CA LEU A 123 22.22 15.81 -20.49
C LEU A 123 21.80 17.28 -20.58
N SER A 124 21.06 17.78 -19.58
CA SER A 124 20.62 19.16 -19.42
C SER A 124 21.58 19.98 -18.56
#